data_AF-A0A1Q7BGZ8-F1
#
_entry.id   AF-A0A1Q7BGZ8-F1
#
_cell.length_a   1.000
_cell.length_b   1.000
_cell.length_c   1.000
_cell.angle_alpha   90.00
_cell.angle_beta   90.00
_cell.angle_gamma   90.00
#
_symmetry.space_group_name_H-M   'P 1'
#
loop_
_entity.id
_entity.type
_entity.pdbx_description
1 polymer ?
#
loop_
_entity_poly.entity_id
_entity_poly.type
_entity_poly.pdbx_seq_one_letter_code
_entity_poly.pdbx_strand_id
1 'polypeptide(L)' 'MTRYYVVSDPDNVPLCLLRRVARPDGLVDEALRRDLRWHPTDRFAVNARNGEYEIEEIPAERADAIADRWRAAWLAR' A
#
# COMPACT_ATOMS: atom_id res chain seq x y z
N MET A 1 0.32 16.24 1.58
CA MET A 1 1.52 15.37 1.71
C MET A 1 1.05 13.93 1.67
N THR A 2 1.72 13.07 0.90
CA THR A 2 1.39 11.65 0.76
C THR A 2 2.37 10.82 1.57
N ARG A 3 1.87 9.83 2.32
CA ARG A 3 2.69 8.83 3.02
C ARG A 3 2.42 7.46 2.44
N TYR A 4 3.45 6.64 2.35
CA TYR A 4 3.38 5.30 1.77
C TYR A 4 3.62 4.24 2.82
N TYR A 5 2.94 3.11 2.66
CA TYR A 5 3.03 2.00 3.58
C TYR A 5 3.08 0.69 2.81
N VAL A 6 3.75 -0.30 3.39
CA VAL A 6 3.72 -1.67 2.90
C VAL A 6 3.08 -2.56 3.95
N VAL A 7 2.23 -3.47 3.47
CA VAL A 7 1.75 -4.62 4.23
C VAL A 7 2.61 -5.79 3.84
N SER A 8 3.25 -6.43 4.82
CA SER A 8 4.11 -7.60 4.60
C SER A 8 3.55 -8.82 5.32
N ASP A 9 3.90 -10.01 4.83
CA ASP A 9 3.72 -11.25 5.59
C ASP A 9 4.85 -11.41 6.65
N PRO A 10 4.80 -12.45 7.50
CA PRO A 10 5.86 -12.70 8.49
C PRO A 10 7.27 -12.90 7.91
N ASP A 11 7.39 -13.22 6.63
CA ASP A 11 8.67 -13.40 5.92
C ASP A 11 9.14 -12.10 5.23
N ASN A 12 8.52 -10.95 5.54
CA ASN A 12 8.78 -9.64 4.94
C ASN A 12 8.51 -9.56 3.43
N VAL A 13 7.64 -10.41 2.90
CA VAL A 13 7.23 -10.34 1.50
C VAL A 13 6.14 -9.27 1.35
N PRO A 14 6.33 -8.24 0.50
CA PRO A 14 5.31 -7.23 0.26
C PRO A 14 4.03 -7.84 -0.33
N LEU A 15 2.91 -7.72 0.39
CA LEU A 15 1.60 -8.19 -0.01
C LEU A 15 0.71 -7.08 -0.58
N CYS A 16 0.84 -5.86 -0.05
CA CYS A 16 0.01 -4.73 -0.44
C CYS A 16 0.76 -3.40 -0.24
N LEU A 17 0.58 -2.47 -1.17
CA LEU A 17 1.02 -1.09 -1.01
C LEU A 17 -0.18 -0.24 -0.66
N LEU A 18 -0.04 0.54 0.40
CA LEU A 18 -1.03 1.51 0.84
C LEU A 18 -0.43 2.91 0.76
N ARG A 19 -1.29 3.92 0.65
CA ARG A 19 -0.90 5.31 0.84
C ARG A 19 -1.98 6.07 1.57
N ARG A 20 -1.55 7.09 2.31
CA ARG A 20 -2.41 8.09 2.93
C ARG A 20 -2.19 9.42 2.25
N VAL A 21 -3.24 9.95 1.66
CA VAL A 21 -3.21 11.22 0.90
C VAL A 21 -3.98 12.27 1.70
N ALA A 22 -3.29 13.34 2.10
CA ALA A 22 -3.96 14.53 2.61
C ALA A 22 -4.64 15.27 1.46
N ARG A 23 -5.96 15.44 1.55
CA ARG A 23 -6.82 16.19 0.64
C ARG A 23 -7.48 17.37 1.39
N PRO A 24 -8.03 18.37 0.69
CA PRO A 24 -8.69 19.51 1.34
C PRO A 24 -9.88 19.12 2.24
N ASP A 25 -10.56 18.03 1.92
CA ASP A 25 -11.73 17.49 2.60
C ASP A 25 -11.39 16.42 3.66
N GLY A 26 -10.11 16.06 3.81
CA GLY A 26 -9.66 15.10 4.82
C GLY A 26 -8.53 14.19 4.36
N LEU A 27 -8.31 13.10 5.09
CA LEU A 27 -7.34 12.06 4.74
C LEU A 27 -8.05 10.93 4.01
N VAL A 28 -7.49 10.52 2.88
CA VAL A 28 -7.96 9.36 2.13
C VAL A 28 -6.88 8.29 2.15
N ASP A 29 -7.26 7.10 2.60
CA ASP A 29 -6.43 5.91 2.56
C ASP A 29 -6.72 5.15 1.25
N GLU A 30 -5.67 4.75 0.55
CA GLU A 30 -5.76 4.09 -0.74
C GLU A 30 -4.84 2.87 -0.80
N ALA A 31 -5.24 1.84 -1.56
CA ALA A 31 -4.45 0.64 -1.83
C ALA A 31 -4.14 0.54 -3.33
N LEU A 32 -2.92 0.13 -3.66
CA LEU A 32 -2.55 -0.20 -5.03
C LEU A 32 -3.17 -1.56 -5.41
N ARG A 33 -3.92 -1.60 -6.50
CA ARG A 33 -4.58 -2.83 -6.99
C ARG A 33 -3.87 -3.40 -8.21
N ARG A 34 -4.32 -4.57 -8.68
CA ARG A 34 -3.75 -5.30 -9.83
C ARG A 34 -3.82 -4.54 -11.16
N ASP A 35 -4.72 -3.57 -11.27
CA ASP A 35 -4.82 -2.65 -12.40
C ASP A 35 -3.77 -1.53 -12.37
N LEU A 36 -2.83 -1.58 -11.40
CA LEU A 36 -1.78 -0.59 -11.16
C LEU A 36 -2.33 0.80 -10.84
N ARG A 37 -3.56 0.88 -10.32
CA ARG A 37 -4.18 2.13 -9.86
C ARG A 37 -4.40 2.11 -8.35
N TRP A 38 -4.43 3.29 -7.77
CA TRP A 38 -4.76 3.51 -6.37
C TRP A 38 -6.27 3.61 -6.19
N HIS A 39 -6.82 2.84 -5.26
CA HIS A 39 -8.25 2.80 -4.97
C HIS A 39 -8.50 3.04 -3.48
N PRO A 40 -9.61 3.71 -3.10
CA PRO A 40 -9.98 3.88 -1.69
C PRO A 40 -9.98 2.56 -0.92
N THR A 41 -9.57 2.60 0.34
CA THR A 41 -9.52 1.42 1.21
C THR A 41 -9.73 1.78 2.67
N ASP A 42 -10.21 0.81 3.45
CA ASP A 42 -10.35 0.83 4.91
C ASP A 42 -9.27 -0.02 5.61
N ARG A 43 -8.24 -0.48 4.88
CA ARG A 43 -7.25 -1.47 5.36
C ARG A 43 -6.58 -1.08 6.67
N PHE A 44 -6.27 0.21 6.88
CA PHE A 44 -5.70 0.69 8.16
C PHE A 44 -6.68 0.50 9.33
N ALA A 45 -7.95 0.83 9.13
CA ALA A 45 -8.98 0.71 10.16
C ALA A 45 -9.26 -0.77 10.48
N VAL A 46 -9.30 -1.64 9.46
CA VAL A 46 -9.43 -3.09 9.64
C VAL A 46 -8.22 -3.64 10.40
N ASN A 47 -7.01 -3.27 10.03
CA ASN A 47 -5.81 -3.76 10.69
C ASN A 47 -5.70 -3.28 12.14
N ALA A 48 -6.07 -2.03 12.43
CA ALA A 48 -6.09 -1.51 13.80
C ALA A 48 -7.07 -2.26 14.72
N ARG A 49 -8.14 -2.84 14.16
CA ARG A 49 -9.12 -3.64 14.90
C ARG A 49 -8.66 -5.08 15.13
N ASN A 50 -8.03 -5.69 14.13
CA ASN A 50 -7.76 -7.13 14.12
C ASN A 50 -6.30 -7.49 14.42
N GLY A 51 -5.35 -6.57 14.21
CA GLY A 51 -3.91 -6.82 14.39
C GLY A 51 -3.36 -7.90 13.46
N GLU A 52 -3.97 -8.10 12.29
CA GLU A 52 -3.70 -9.25 11.41
C GLU A 52 -2.38 -9.12 10.63
N TYR A 53 -1.93 -7.90 10.35
CA TYR A 53 -0.74 -7.64 9.54
C TYR A 53 0.16 -6.57 10.15
N GLU A 54 1.45 -6.67 9.83
CA GLU A 54 2.39 -5.58 10.01
C GLU A 54 2.21 -4.56 8.87
N ILE A 55 2.06 -3.29 9.25
CA ILE A 55 1.97 -2.15 8.33
C ILE A 55 3.12 -1.21 8.65
N GLU A 56 4.10 -1.14 7.75
CA GLU A 56 5.31 -0.33 7.89
C GLU A 56 5.17 0.95 7.03
N GLU A 57 5.47 2.12 7.58
CA GLU A 57 5.64 3.35 6.78
C GLU A 57 6.97 3.29 6.02
N ILE A 58 6.94 3.54 4.72
CA ILE A 58 8.12 3.44 3.85
C ILE A 58 8.35 4.75 3.06
N PRO A 59 9.60 5.03 2.67
CA PRO A 59 9.91 6.11 1.74
C PRO A 59 9.20 5.92 0.39
N ALA A 60 8.95 7.02 -0.32
CA ALA A 60 8.28 7.00 -1.62
C ALA A 60 9.07 6.16 -2.64
N GLU A 61 10.39 6.26 -2.63
CA GLU A 61 11.30 5.54 -3.52
C GLU A 61 11.16 4.02 -3.35
N ARG A 62 10.95 3.55 -2.11
CA ARG A 62 10.73 2.13 -1.82
C ARG A 62 9.35 1.67 -2.30
N ALA A 63 8.32 2.51 -2.19
CA ALA A 63 7.00 2.22 -2.70
C ALA A 63 7.00 2.09 -4.23
N ASP A 64 7.70 3.00 -4.92
CA ASP A 64 7.84 2.98 -6.37
C ASP A 64 8.58 1.71 -6.84
N ALA A 65 9.67 1.33 -6.18
CA ALA A 65 10.41 0.11 -6.50
C ALA A 65 9.55 -1.17 -6.36
N ILE A 66 8.70 -1.24 -5.33
CA ILE A 66 7.76 -2.36 -5.15
C ILE A 66 6.70 -2.36 -6.26
N ALA A 67 6.12 -1.20 -6.57
CA ALA A 67 5.12 -1.07 -7.62
C ALA A 67 5.67 -1.46 -9.00
N ASP A 68 6.90 -1.07 -9.33
CA ASP A 68 7.56 -1.44 -10.58
C ASP A 68 7.85 -2.94 -10.66
N ARG A 69 8.29 -3.58 -9.57
CA ARG A 69 8.45 -5.04 -9.49
C ARG A 69 7.13 -5.77 -9.76
N TRP A 70 6.03 -5.31 -9.18
CA TRP A 70 4.71 -5.91 -9.42
C TRP A 70 4.21 -5.67 -10.84
N ARG A 71 4.40 -4.48 -11.38
CA ARG A 71 4.10 -4.18 -12.79
C ARG A 71 4.82 -5.17 -13.71
N ALA A 72 6.12 -5.38 -13.52
CA ALA A 72 6.88 -6.34 -14.33
C ALA A 72 6.34 -7.77 -14.20
N ALA A 73 6.01 -8.21 -12.98
CA ALA A 73 5.48 -9.55 -12.74
C ALA A 73 4.06 -9.77 -13.29
N TRP A 74 3.20 -8.75 -13.27
CA TRP A 74 1.82 -8.84 -13.75
C TRP A 74 1.70 -8.70 -15.27
N LEU A 75 2.57 -7.90 -15.89
CA LEU A 75 2.64 -7.78 -17.35
C LEU A 75 3.30 -9.00 -18.02
N ALA A 76 4.10 -9.77 -17.28
CA ALA A 76 4.72 -11.01 -17.77
C ALA A 76 3.77 -12.23 -17.72
N ARG A 77 2.50 -12.04 -17.31
CA ARG A 77 1.46 -13.09 -17.29
C ARG A 77 0.44 -12.85 -18.40
#